data_AF-A0A534BB02-F1
#
_entry.id   AF-A0A534BB02-F1
#
_cell.length_a   1.000
_cell.length_b   1.000
_cell.length_c   1.000
_cell.angle_alpha   90.00
_cell.angle_beta   90.00
_cell.angle_gamma   90.00
#
_symmetry.space_group_name_H-M   'P 1'
#
loop_
_entity.id
_entity.type
_entity.pdbx_description
1 polymer ?
#
loop_
_entity_poly.entity_id
_entity_poly.type
_entity_poly.pdbx_seq_one_letter_code
_entity_poly.pdbx_strand_id
1 'polypeptide(L)' 'FGYNAATGEFGDLIEQGILDPTKVARLALQNAASVAGLLLTTEVMVAEAPKDEEHSHGGMPPGGMGGMDM' A
#
# COMPACT_ATOMS: atom_id res chain seq x y z
N PHE A 1 27.03 -16.11 9.58
CA PHE A 1 26.32 -17.39 9.37
C PHE A 1 24.83 -17.13 9.14
N GLY A 2 24.21 -17.75 8.13
CA GLY A 2 22.81 -17.60 7.78
C GLY A 2 22.34 -18.64 6.75
N TYR A 3 21.07 -18.57 6.35
CA TYR A 3 20.47 -19.49 5.40
C TYR A 3 20.48 -18.92 3.98
N ASN A 4 21.02 -19.66 3.03
CA ASN A 4 20.99 -19.32 1.62
C ASN A 4 19.72 -19.89 0.98
N ALA A 5 18.75 -19.03 0.67
CA ALA A 5 17.48 -19.45 0.11
C ALA A 5 17.57 -19.97 -1.35
N ALA A 6 18.65 -19.67 -2.08
CA ALA A 6 18.83 -20.16 -3.44
C ALA A 6 19.32 -21.61 -3.49
N THR A 7 20.11 -22.03 -2.50
CA THR A 7 20.67 -23.39 -2.42
C THR A 7 20.04 -24.27 -1.34
N GLY A 8 19.39 -23.66 -0.34
CA GLY A 8 18.78 -24.36 0.79
C GLY A 8 19.78 -24.73 1.89
N GLU A 9 20.98 -24.16 1.88
CA GLU A 9 22.07 -24.52 2.80
C GLU A 9 22.38 -23.40 3.80
N PHE A 10 22.92 -23.79 4.96
CA PHE A 10 23.41 -22.85 5.96
C PHE A 10 24.93 -22.65 5.83
N GLY A 11 25.38 -21.40 5.95
CA GLY A 11 26.81 -21.09 5.87
C GLY A 11 27.14 -19.62 6.13
N ASP A 12 28.37 -19.22 5.80
CA ASP A 12 28.74 -17.81 5.81
C ASP A 12 28.19 -17.10 4.56
N LEU A 13 27.22 -16.21 4.76
CA LEU A 13 26.56 -15.50 3.65
C LEU A 13 27.48 -14.47 2.99
N ILE A 14 28.48 -13.93 3.69
CA ILE A 14 29.45 -12.99 3.12
C ILE A 14 30.36 -13.73 2.14
N GLU A 15 30.90 -14.87 2.55
CA GLU A 15 31.72 -15.72 1.66
C GLU A 15 30.93 -16.22 0.45
N GLN A 16 29.63 -16.47 0.63
CA GLN A 16 28.72 -16.86 -0.45
C GLN A 16 28.26 -15.70 -1.35
N GLY A 17 28.72 -14.47 -1.09
CA GLY A 17 28.39 -13.29 -1.91
C GLY A 17 26.99 -12.71 -1.70
N ILE A 18 26.29 -13.11 -0.64
CA ILE A 18 24.96 -12.63 -0.27
C ILE A 18 25.11 -11.52 0.77
N LEU A 19 25.16 -10.28 0.28
CA LEU A 19 25.41 -9.09 1.09
C LEU A 19 24.46 -7.97 0.71
N ASP A 20 23.92 -7.31 1.73
CA ASP A 20 23.14 -6.08 1.61
C ASP A 20 23.93 -4.88 2.14
N PRO A 21 23.87 -3.70 1.47
CA PRO A 21 24.47 -2.50 2.00
C PRO A 21 23.90 -2.13 3.38
N THR A 22 24.75 -1.67 4.30
CA THR A 22 24.33 -1.27 5.66
C THR A 22 23.17 -0.27 5.66
N LYS A 23 23.16 0.66 4.68
CA LYS A 23 22.10 1.66 4.54
C LYS A 23 20.74 1.02 4.22
N VAL A 24 20.70 -0.06 3.46
CA VAL A 24 19.45 -0.75 3.08
C VAL A 24 18.81 -1.37 4.32
N ALA A 25 19.55 -2.21 5.05
CA ALA A 25 19.04 -2.88 6.24
C ALA A 25 18.62 -1.86 7.33
N ARG A 26 19.45 -0.84 7.57
CA ARG A 26 19.14 0.22 8.55
C ARG A 26 17.87 0.98 8.20
N LEU A 27 17.74 1.46 6.97
CA LEU A 27 16.59 2.28 6.57
C LEU A 27 15.32 1.44 6.51
N ALA A 28 15.40 0.17 6.07
CA ALA A 28 14.25 -0.73 6.10
C ALA A 28 13.67 -0.85 7.52
N LEU A 29 14.51 -1.13 8.51
CA LEU A 29 14.07 -1.23 9.90
C LEU A 29 13.56 0.10 10.46
N GLN A 30 14.30 1.20 10.23
CA GLN A 30 13.93 2.51 10.77
C GLN A 30 12.61 3.03 10.20
N ASN A 31 12.39 2.88 8.89
CA ASN A 31 11.15 3.31 8.25
C ASN A 31 9.97 2.44 8.68
N ALA A 32 10.17 1.12 8.78
CA ALA A 32 9.13 0.21 9.29
C ALA A 32 8.74 0.56 10.73
N ALA A 33 9.72 0.77 11.61
CA ALA A 33 9.48 1.19 12.99
C ALA A 33 8.76 2.55 13.06
N SER A 34 9.09 3.49 12.18
CA SER A 34 8.43 4.80 12.10
C SER A 34 6.95 4.68 11.76
N VAL A 35 6.60 3.91 10.72
CA VAL A 35 5.19 3.71 10.32
C VAL A 35 4.44 2.91 11.37
N ALA A 36 5.05 1.85 11.92
CA ALA A 36 4.45 1.08 13.00
C ALA A 36 4.19 1.94 14.24
N GLY A 37 5.14 2.81 14.60
CA GLY A 37 4.99 3.76 15.70
C GLY A 37 3.81 4.71 15.49
N LEU A 38 3.71 5.32 14.29
CA LEU A 38 2.58 6.16 13.92
C LEU A 38 1.24 5.43 14.08
N LEU A 39 1.13 4.22 13.52
CA LEU A 39 -0.10 3.43 13.55
C LEU A 39 -0.49 3.02 14.98
N LEU A 40 0.47 2.61 15.80
CA LEU A 40 0.23 2.19 17.19
C LEU A 40 -0.26 3.33 18.08
N THR A 41 0.16 4.57 17.80
CA THR A 41 -0.26 5.75 18.57
C THR A 41 -1.48 6.47 17.97
N THR A 42 -2.00 5.99 16.84
CA THR A 42 -3.17 6.59 16.18
C THR A 42 -4.43 5.91 16.71
N GLU A 43 -5.18 6.62 17.55
CA GLU A 43 -6.42 6.10 18.15
C GLU A 43 -7.62 6.11 17.20
N VAL A 44 -7.64 7.04 16.23
CA VAL A 44 -8.77 7.20 15.29
C VAL A 44 -8.25 7.50 13.89
N MET A 45 -8.80 6.79 12.90
CA MET A 45 -8.65 7.09 11.48
C MET A 45 -10.03 7.44 10.92
N VAL A 46 -10.13 8.60 10.25
CA VAL A 46 -11.35 9.03 9.57
C VAL A 46 -11.13 8.92 8.07
N ALA A 47 -12.07 8.26 7.38
CA ALA A 47 -12.07 8.15 5.93
C ALA A 47 -13.38 8.69 5.36
N GLU A 48 -13.33 9.25 4.15
CA GLU A 48 -14.52 9.62 3.40
C GLU A 48 -15.23 8.35 2.90
N ALA A 49 -16.56 8.38 2.86
CA ALA A 49 -17.31 7.31 2.22
C ALA A 49 -16.94 7.23 0.73
N PRO A 50 -16.94 6.02 0.13
CA PRO A 50 -16.85 5.90 -1.32
C PRO A 50 -17.91 6.78 -1.97
N LYS A 51 -17.50 7.57 -2.97
CA LYS A 51 -18.45 8.31 -3.78
C LYS A 51 -19.17 7.30 -4.65
N ASP A 52 -20.50 7.39 -4.70
CA ASP A 52 -21.24 6.78 -5.79
C ASP A 52 -20.82 7.53 -7.05
N GLU A 53 -19.88 6.95 -7.81
CA GLU A 53 -19.72 7.36 -9.19
C GLU A 53 -21.00 6.92 -9.90
N GLU A 54 -21.95 7.84 -10.06
CA GLU A 54 -22.91 7.69 -11.14
C GLU A 54 -22.09 7.52 -12.40
N HIS A 55 -22.03 6.28 -12.90
CA HIS A 55 -21.65 5.99 -14.25
C HIS A 55 -22.65 6.73 -15.17
N SER A 56 -22.43 8.02 -15.35
CA SER A 56 -22.99 8.80 -16.45
C SER A 56 -22.22 8.35 -17.70
N HIS A 57 -22.43 7.09 -18.08
CA HIS A 57 -22.22 6.66 -19.44
C HIS A 57 -23.23 7.44 -20.26
N GLY A 58 -22.74 8.54 -20.83
CA GLY A 58 -23.49 9.40 -21.72
C GLY A 58 -24.20 8.57 -22.79
N GLY A 59 -25.48 8.87 -23.00
CA GLY A 59 -26.25 8.25 -24.05
C GLY A 59 -27.74 8.20 -23.79
N MET A 60 -28.41 9.36 -23.66
CA MET A 60 -29.80 9.44 -24.11
C MET A 60 -30.09 10.82 -24.72
N PRO A 61 -30.54 10.90 -25.99
CA PRO A 61 -30.82 12.15 -26.70
C PRO A 61 -32.01 12.91 -26.09
N PRO A 62 -32.10 14.24 -26.31
CA PRO A 62 -33.10 15.10 -25.70
C PRO A 62 -34.48 14.78 -26.28
N GLY A 63 -35.38 14.26 -25.44
CA GLY A 63 -36.69 13.83 -25.90
C GLY A 63 -37.75 13.75 -24.80
N GLY A 64 -38.37 14.88 -24.51
CA GLY A 64 -39.83 14.94 -24.28
C GLY A 64 -40.35 14.89 -22.84
N MET A 65 -41.18 15.91 -22.54
CA MET A 65 -42.27 15.90 -21.55
C MET A 65 -41.84 15.75 -20.08
N GLY A 66 -41.91 16.77 -19.22
CA GLY A 66 -43.03 17.69 -19.04
C GLY A 66 -43.54 17.53 -17.61
N GLY A 67 -43.80 18.63 -16.93
CA GLY A 67 -44.48 18.60 -15.62
C GLY A 67 -43.64 19.13 -14.48
N MET A 68 -43.78 20.44 -14.27
CA MET A 68 -43.72 21.11 -12.98
C MET A 68 -44.33 20.26 -11.86
N ASP A 69 -43.62 20.09 -10.74
CA ASP A 69 -44.19 20.20 -9.39
C ASP A 69 -43.07 20.16 -8.32
N MET A 70 -43.08 21.22 -7.50
CA MET A 70 -42.38 21.48 -6.22
C MET A 70 -41.05 20.80 -5.91
#